data_AF-A0A7J4GL54-F1
#
_entry.id   AF-A0A7J4GL54-F1
#
_cell.length_a   1.000
_cell.length_b   1.000
_cell.length_c   1.000
_cell.angle_alpha   90.00
_cell.angle_beta   90.00
_cell.angle_gamma   90.00
#
_symmetry.space_group_name_H-M   'P 1'
#
loop_
_entity.id
_entity.type
_entity.pdbx_description
1 polymer ?
#
loop_
_entity_poly.entity_id
_entity_poly.type
_entity_poly.pdbx_seq_one_letter_code
_entity_poly.pdbx_strand_id
1 'polypeptide(L)' 'EYQHHRTGEDNGDAHLRRQLLGQQVCMPFQDGQLHLGTWEQIHYAEFDGQRNKRILVKVLGVICDE' A
#
# COMPACT_ATOMS: atom_id res chain seq x y z
N GLU A 1 -11.36 -23.89 -2.83
CA GLU A 1 -9.89 -24.00 -2.79
C GLU A 1 -9.30 -23.18 -3.93
N TYR A 2 -8.22 -22.44 -3.71
CA TYR A 2 -7.61 -21.59 -4.74
C TYR A 2 -6.73 -22.42 -5.68
N GLN A 3 -6.78 -22.14 -6.99
CA GLN A 3 -5.89 -22.81 -7.96
C GLN A 3 -4.42 -22.53 -7.67
N HIS A 4 -4.11 -21.37 -7.08
CA HIS A 4 -2.80 -20.99 -6.57
C HIS A 4 -2.18 -22.06 -5.66
N HIS A 5 -2.99 -22.78 -4.88
CA HIS A 5 -2.46 -23.78 -3.93
C HIS A 5 -1.80 -24.98 -4.61
N ARG A 6 -2.03 -25.16 -5.91
CA ARG A 6 -1.34 -26.18 -6.71
C ARG A 6 0.17 -25.91 -6.87
N THR A 7 0.65 -24.72 -6.48
CA THR A 7 2.08 -24.38 -6.47
C THR A 7 2.79 -24.72 -5.15
N GLY A 8 2.08 -25.26 -4.15
CA GLY A 8 2.61 -25.56 -2.81
C GLY A 8 2.51 -24.41 -1.81
N GLU A 9 1.97 -23.26 -2.23
CA GLU A 9 1.68 -22.10 -1.38
C GLU A 9 0.24 -22.16 -0.86
N ASP A 10 -0.09 -21.45 0.21
CA ASP A 10 -1.44 -21.39 0.79
C ASP A 10 -2.01 -19.96 0.90
N ASN A 11 -1.26 -18.96 0.44
CA ASN A 11 -1.57 -17.53 0.54
C ASN A 11 -2.44 -17.00 -0.62
N GLY A 12 -3.24 -17.86 -1.27
CA GLY A 12 -4.09 -17.46 -2.40
C GLY A 12 -5.09 -16.36 -2.04
N ASP A 13 -5.59 -16.35 -0.80
CA ASP A 13 -6.46 -15.29 -0.30
C ASP A 13 -5.72 -13.95 -0.12
N ALA A 14 -4.45 -13.97 0.27
CA ALA A 14 -3.63 -12.77 0.44
C ALA A 14 -3.46 -12.01 -0.89
N HIS A 15 -3.28 -12.73 -1.99
CA HIS A 15 -3.25 -12.15 -3.33
C HIS A 15 -4.56 -11.43 -3.67
N LEU A 16 -5.70 -12.05 -3.37
CA LEU A 16 -7.02 -11.45 -3.65
C LEU A 16 -7.33 -10.27 -2.73
N ARG A 17 -6.98 -10.32 -1.44
CA ARG A 17 -7.15 -9.20 -0.49
C ARG A 17 -6.35 -7.98 -0.91
N ARG A 18 -5.10 -8.16 -1.33
CA ARG A 18 -4.28 -7.07 -1.90
C ARG A 18 -4.93 -6.47 -3.14
N GLN A 19 -5.45 -7.31 -4.03
CA GLN A 19 -6.11 -6.84 -5.25
C GLN A 19 -7.40 -6.06 -4.96
N LEU A 20 -8.14 -6.46 -3.93
CA LEU A 20 -9.37 -5.78 -3.50
C LEU A 20 -9.09 -4.44 -2.81
N LEU A 21 -8.14 -4.39 -1.88
CA LEU A 21 -7.84 -3.19 -1.09
C LEU A 21 -6.90 -2.21 -1.80
N GLY A 22 -6.21 -2.67 -2.85
CA GLY A 22 -5.26 -1.86 -3.60
C GLY A 22 -3.83 -2.00 -3.08
N GLN A 23 -2.87 -1.84 -4.00
CA GLN A 23 -1.44 -1.94 -3.69
C GLN A 23 -0.85 -0.65 -3.13
N GLN A 24 -1.44 0.51 -3.45
CA GLN A 24 -0.87 1.81 -3.17
C GLN A 24 -1.96 2.89 -3.06
N VAL A 25 -1.59 4.01 -2.47
CA VAL A 25 -2.37 5.25 -2.48
C VAL A 25 -1.52 6.39 -3.03
N CYS A 26 -2.16 7.41 -3.60
CA CYS A 26 -1.52 8.64 -4.03
C CYS A 26 -2.19 9.79 -3.29
N MET A 27 -1.42 10.56 -2.52
CA MET A 27 -1.94 11.65 -1.71
C MET A 27 -1.32 12.97 -2.14
N PRO A 28 -2.11 14.06 -2.18
CA PRO A 28 -1.57 15.40 -2.41
C PRO A 28 -0.63 15.80 -1.27
N PHE A 29 0.40 16.55 -1.64
CA PHE A 29 1.37 17.13 -0.72
C PHE A 29 1.39 18.63 -0.94
N GLN A 30 1.17 19.38 0.13
CA GLN A 30 1.03 20.84 0.09
C GLN A 30 1.70 21.43 1.34
N ASP A 31 2.44 22.53 1.17
CA ASP A 31 3.06 23.28 2.27
C ASP A 31 3.88 22.40 3.23
N GLY A 32 4.64 21.44 2.69
CA GLY A 32 5.49 20.56 3.48
C GLY A 32 4.78 19.39 4.19
N GLN A 33 3.48 19.18 3.94
CA GLN A 33 2.68 18.13 4.59
C GLN A 33 1.77 17.36 3.64
N LEU A 34 1.43 16.13 4.02
CA LEU A 34 0.37 15.34 3.35
C LEU A 34 -0.98 16.00 3.63
N HIS A 35 -1.75 16.26 2.58
CA HIS A 35 -3.07 16.86 2.70
C HIS A 35 -4.11 15.74 2.88
N LEU A 36 -4.22 15.28 4.12
CA LEU A 36 -5.20 14.27 4.56
C LEU A 36 -6.44 14.93 5.15
N GLY A 37 -7.61 14.32 4.95
CA GLY A 37 -8.83 14.65 5.70
C GLY A 37 -8.71 14.28 7.18
N THR A 38 -9.58 14.84 8.03
CA THR A 38 -9.55 14.67 9.50
C THR A 38 -9.49 13.21 9.96
N TRP A 39 -10.06 12.28 9.20
CA TRP A 39 -10.16 10.86 9.54
C TRP A 39 -9.38 9.95 8.58
N GLU A 40 -8.67 10.52 7.61
CA GLU A 40 -7.89 9.73 6.66
C GLU A 40 -6.57 9.29 7.30
N GLN A 41 -6.23 8.03 7.10
CA GLN A 41 -5.01 7.42 7.62
C GLN A 41 -4.41 6.49 6.56
N ILE A 42 -3.09 6.49 6.45
CA ILE A 42 -2.37 5.59 5.55
C ILE A 42 -1.94 4.36 6.35
N HIS A 43 -2.47 3.20 5.98
CA HIS A 43 -2.17 1.94 6.64
C HIS A 43 -1.40 0.99 5.72
N TYR A 44 -0.50 0.21 6.31
CA TYR A 44 0.01 -1.01 5.69
C TYR A 44 -0.89 -2.18 6.06
N ALA A 45 -1.60 -2.72 5.08
CA ALA A 45 -2.44 -3.90 5.28
C ALA A 45 -1.66 -5.16 4.86
N GLU A 46 -1.21 -5.93 5.86
CA GLU A 46 -0.50 -7.19 5.66
C GLU A 46 -1.47 -8.37 5.55
N PHE A 47 -1.28 -9.24 4.57
CA PHE A 47 -2.14 -10.40 4.32
C PHE A 47 -1.39 -11.74 4.27
N ASP A 48 -0.06 -11.71 4.24
CA ASP A 48 0.84 -12.87 4.19
C ASP A 48 2.19 -12.51 4.85
N GLY A 49 2.17 -12.44 6.18
CA GLY A 49 3.22 -11.86 7.03
C GLY A 49 4.34 -12.82 7.44
N GLN A 50 4.94 -12.58 8.61
CA GLN A 50 6.06 -13.37 9.19
C GLN A 50 7.33 -13.45 8.33
N ARG A 51 7.52 -12.45 7.46
CA ARG A 51 8.71 -12.29 6.62
C ARG A 51 8.97 -10.81 6.40
N ASN A 52 10.21 -10.45 6.12
CA ASN A 52 10.59 -9.06 5.88
C ASN A 52 9.98 -8.56 4.56
N LYS A 53 9.19 -7.48 4.64
CA LYS A 53 8.52 -6.82 3.51
C LYS A 53 8.85 -5.33 3.51
N ARG A 54 8.53 -4.65 2.42
CA ARG A 54 8.95 -3.27 2.16
C ARG A 54 7.78 -2.44 1.67
N ILE A 55 7.81 -1.15 2.01
CA ILE A 55 6.93 -0.12 1.48
C ILE A 55 7.82 0.87 0.74
N LEU A 56 7.44 1.25 -0.47
CA LEU A 56 8.11 2.31 -1.22
C LEU A 56 7.30 3.60 -1.07
N VAL A 57 7.96 4.68 -0.64
CA VAL A 57 7.40 6.03 -0.66
C VAL A 57 8.13 6.81 -1.73
N LYS A 58 7.37 7.40 -2.66
CA LYS A 58 7.91 8.25 -3.72
C LYS A 58 7.17 9.57 -3.72
N VAL A 59 7.92 10.66 -3.56
CA VAL A 59 7.43 12.03 -3.61
C VAL A 59 7.86 12.64 -4.94
N LEU A 60 6.93 13.32 -5.61
CA LEU A 60 7.13 14.03 -6.86
C LEU A 60 6.54 15.42 -6.71
N GLY A 61 7.25 16.44 -7.17
CA GLY A 61 6.80 17.82 -7.08
C GLY A 61 7.86 18.80 -7.53
N VAL A 62 7.52 20.08 -7.47
CA VAL A 62 8.45 21.19 -7.65
C VAL A 62 8.66 21.87 -6.31
N ILE A 63 9.87 22.38 -6.09
CA ILE A 63 10.14 23.27 -4.98
C ILE A 63 9.85 24.68 -5.53
N CYS A 64 8.84 25.34 -4.98
CA CYS A 64 8.65 26.76 -5.23
C CYS A 64 9.49 27.48 -4.17
N ASP A 65 10.57 28.13 -4.61
CA ASP A 65 11.10 29.26 -3.86
C ASP A 65 10.11 30.43 -4.02
N GLU A 66 10.07 31.35 -3.05
CA GLU A 66 9.17 32.53 -3.06
C GLU A 66 9.07 33.25 -4.41
#